data_AF-A0A9X2B3Q7-F1
#
_entry.id   AF-A0A9X2B3Q7-F1
#
_cell.length_a   1.000
_cell.length_b   1.000
_cell.length_c   1.000
_cell.angle_alpha   90.00
_cell.angle_beta   90.00
_cell.angle_gamma   90.00
#
_symmetry.space_group_name_H-M   'P 1'
#
loop_
_entity.id
_entity.type
_entity.pdbx_description
1 polymer ?
#
loop_
_entity_poly.entity_id
_entity_poly.type
_entity_poly.pdbx_seq_one_letter_code
_entity_poly.pdbx_strand_id
1 'polypeptide(L)'
;MMKRGALLNSIFISILMLCCMSGWNPSPHVMPMGEQEVTRLMALKMDVNGWDVTRKGDTYLFTSRPADPEANGRTYAVNAKTGTVYDETSGGPETNLYIKESPNFKDIWNGTTYWKEILKLANAAIAHTGMVPDRELWVSGGYGDGYVYGDVLKDHKRVYIKLDVFTKKWEEIEKP
;
A
#
# COMPACT_ATOMS: atom_id res chain seq x y z
N MET A 1 -47.86 58.30 -39.91
CA MET A 1 -46.94 59.13 -40.72
C MET A 1 -45.55 59.06 -40.08
N MET A 2 -44.54 58.60 -40.84
CA MET A 2 -43.06 58.71 -40.71
C MET A 2 -42.39 58.49 -39.32
N LYS A 3 -41.64 57.41 -39.03
CA LYS A 3 -40.28 56.91 -39.46
C LYS A 3 -39.05 57.69 -38.93
N ARG A 4 -38.05 56.89 -38.49
CA ARG A 4 -36.61 57.13 -38.14
C ARG A 4 -36.37 57.30 -36.63
N GLY A 5 -35.52 56.53 -35.93
CA GLY A 5 -34.17 55.97 -36.20
C GLY A 5 -33.25 56.56 -35.11
N ALA A 6 -32.22 55.97 -34.51
CA ALA A 6 -31.50 54.71 -34.64
C ALA A 6 -30.65 54.46 -33.36
N LEU A 7 -30.18 53.21 -33.19
CA LEU A 7 -28.85 52.78 -32.66
C LEU A 7 -28.37 53.23 -31.27
N LEU A 8 -28.13 52.28 -30.37
CA LEU A 8 -26.87 52.20 -29.58
C LEU A 8 -26.73 50.86 -28.79
N ASN A 9 -25.71 50.09 -29.20
CA ASN A 9 -24.73 49.27 -28.45
C ASN A 9 -25.16 48.62 -27.11
N SER A 10 -25.24 47.28 -27.00
CA SER A 10 -24.15 46.28 -26.83
C SER A 10 -23.69 46.07 -25.38
N ILE A 11 -23.33 44.80 -25.06
CA ILE A 11 -22.66 44.23 -23.85
C ILE A 11 -23.64 43.57 -22.84
N PHE A 12 -23.91 42.25 -22.94
CA PHE A 12 -23.23 41.10 -22.28
C PHE A 12 -23.03 41.30 -20.75
N ILE A 13 -23.46 40.38 -19.88
CA ILE A 13 -22.69 39.19 -19.49
C ILE A 13 -23.64 38.14 -18.89
N SER A 14 -23.71 36.98 -19.53
CA SER A 14 -24.20 35.74 -18.92
C SER A 14 -23.10 35.18 -18.03
N ILE A 15 -23.39 34.99 -16.74
CA ILE A 15 -22.50 34.29 -15.81
C ILE A 15 -22.61 32.79 -16.12
N LEU A 16 -21.69 32.31 -16.96
CA LEU A 16 -21.44 30.89 -17.16
C LEU A 16 -20.52 30.43 -16.04
N MET A 17 -21.05 29.73 -15.04
CA MET A 17 -20.24 28.98 -14.07
C MET A 17 -19.51 27.88 -14.83
N LEU A 18 -18.25 28.14 -15.22
CA LEU A 18 -17.30 27.08 -15.50
C LEU A 18 -17.01 26.37 -14.18
N CYS A 19 -17.63 25.21 -13.97
CA CYS A 19 -17.06 24.21 -13.08
C CYS A 19 -15.69 23.84 -13.66
N CYS A 20 -14.63 24.45 -13.13
CA CYS A 20 -13.27 23.95 -13.26
C CYS A 20 -13.23 22.58 -12.58
N MET A 21 -13.62 21.54 -13.32
CA MET A 21 -13.18 20.18 -13.08
C MET A 21 -11.67 20.20 -13.31
N SER A 22 -10.91 20.59 -12.29
CA SER A 22 -9.49 20.28 -12.22
C SER A 22 -9.41 18.77 -12.26
N GLY A 23 -9.17 18.22 -13.46
CA GLY A 23 -8.81 16.84 -13.66
C GLY A 23 -7.62 16.56 -12.78
N TRP A 24 -7.87 15.94 -11.63
CA TRP A 24 -6.85 15.39 -10.77
C TRP A 24 -6.25 14.23 -11.54
N ASN A 25 -5.28 14.52 -12.40
CA ASN A 25 -4.39 13.52 -12.93
C ASN A 25 -3.47 13.15 -11.78
N PRO A 26 -3.59 11.97 -11.14
CA PRO A 26 -2.55 11.52 -10.25
C PRO A 26 -1.26 11.44 -11.06
N SER A 27 -0.24 12.17 -10.63
CA SER A 27 1.10 12.05 -11.19
C SER A 27 1.49 10.58 -11.24
N PRO A 28 2.12 10.10 -12.34
CA PRO A 28 2.60 8.73 -12.41
C PRO A 28 3.50 8.44 -11.19
N HIS A 29 3.19 7.37 -10.48
CA HIS A 29 3.88 7.02 -9.23
C HIS A 29 5.36 6.70 -9.50
N VAL A 30 6.26 7.43 -8.85
CA VAL A 30 7.71 7.22 -8.94
C VAL A 30 8.16 6.35 -7.77
N MET A 31 8.84 5.25 -8.09
CA MET A 31 9.51 4.38 -7.12
C MET A 31 11.02 4.63 -7.15
N PRO A 32 11.72 4.53 -6.01
CA PRO A 32 11.19 4.32 -4.66
C PRO A 32 10.42 5.54 -4.12
N MET A 33 9.54 5.32 -3.14
CA MET A 33 8.73 6.37 -2.54
C MET A 33 9.59 7.45 -1.87
N GLY A 34 9.27 8.71 -2.17
CA GLY A 34 9.81 9.84 -1.43
C GLY A 34 9.16 10.00 -0.05
N GLU A 35 9.93 10.48 0.93
CA GLU A 35 9.52 10.61 2.33
C GLU A 35 8.19 11.37 2.50
N GLN A 36 8.03 12.50 1.82
CA GLN A 36 6.82 13.31 1.90
C GLN A 36 5.56 12.51 1.52
N GLU A 37 5.65 11.69 0.47
CA GLU A 37 4.52 10.89 -0.01
C GLU A 37 4.25 9.70 0.90
N VAL A 38 5.31 9.03 1.40
CA VAL A 38 5.17 7.95 2.39
C VAL A 38 4.48 8.47 3.64
N THR A 39 4.97 9.57 4.21
CA THR A 39 4.40 10.17 5.42
C THR A 39 2.94 10.55 5.23
N ARG A 40 2.59 11.16 4.08
CA ARG A 40 1.20 11.50 3.75
C ARG A 40 0.30 10.27 3.65
N LEU A 41 0.75 9.22 2.95
CA LEU A 41 -0.04 8.01 2.76
C LEU A 41 -0.15 7.16 4.03
N MET A 42 0.90 7.12 4.85
CA MET A 42 0.89 6.48 6.16
C MET A 42 -0.07 7.18 7.11
N ALA A 43 -0.05 8.52 7.17
CA ALA A 43 -1.02 9.28 7.94
C ALA A 43 -2.47 8.98 7.51
N LEU A 44 -2.71 8.89 6.19
CA LEU A 44 -4.04 8.65 5.63
C LEU A 44 -4.54 7.21 5.85
N LYS A 45 -3.69 6.20 5.61
CA LYS A 45 -4.10 4.78 5.60
C LYS A 45 -3.90 4.10 6.95
N MET A 46 -2.85 4.46 7.68
CA MET A 46 -2.45 3.79 8.91
C MET A 46 -2.78 4.59 10.17
N ASP A 47 -3.14 5.87 10.04
CA ASP A 47 -3.44 6.78 11.15
C ASP A 47 -2.24 6.97 12.10
N VAL A 48 -1.07 7.21 11.52
CA VAL A 48 0.19 7.42 12.25
C VAL A 48 0.54 8.92 12.41
N ASN A 49 -0.46 9.79 12.45
CA ASN A 49 -0.25 11.22 12.62
C ASN A 49 0.52 11.49 13.93
N GLY A 50 1.61 12.23 13.85
CA GLY A 50 2.46 12.56 15.00
C GLY A 50 3.43 11.47 15.45
N TRP A 51 3.54 10.36 14.71
CA TRP A 51 4.57 9.34 14.95
C TRP A 51 5.93 9.81 14.44
N ASP A 52 7.00 9.27 15.04
CA ASP A 52 8.35 9.53 14.59
C ASP A 52 8.66 8.80 13.29
N VAL A 53 9.30 9.50 12.36
CA VAL A 53 9.70 8.95 11.06
C VAL A 53 11.21 8.89 10.98
N THR A 54 11.75 7.72 10.72
CA THR A 54 13.18 7.53 10.40
C THR A 54 13.34 6.75 9.12
N ARG A 55 14.50 6.89 8.46
CA ARG A 55 14.81 6.16 7.23
C ARG A 55 16.05 5.28 7.41
N LYS A 56 15.95 4.02 7.02
CA LYS A 56 17.04 3.05 6.98
C LYS A 56 17.11 2.43 5.58
N GLY A 57 18.02 2.92 4.75
CA GLY A 57 18.13 2.48 3.35
C GLY A 57 16.84 2.76 2.56
N ASP A 58 16.19 1.70 2.09
CA ASP A 58 14.92 1.75 1.36
C ASP A 58 13.68 1.55 2.24
N THR A 59 13.85 1.62 3.56
CA THR A 59 12.76 1.45 4.53
C THR A 59 12.52 2.74 5.30
N TYR A 60 11.26 3.15 5.40
CA TYR A 60 10.82 4.18 6.35
C TYR A 60 10.20 3.52 7.57
N LEU A 61 10.61 3.91 8.77
CA LEU A 61 10.08 3.43 10.04
C LEU A 61 9.23 4.53 10.68
N PHE A 62 8.02 4.16 11.08
CA PHE A 62 7.05 4.99 11.78
C PHE A 62 6.87 4.42 13.18
N THR A 63 7.33 5.13 14.21
CA THR A 63 7.30 4.67 15.60
C THR A 63 6.37 5.54 16.45
N SER A 64 5.43 4.90 17.15
CA SER A 64 4.52 5.59 18.04
C SER A 64 5.22 6.05 19.31
N ARG A 65 4.73 7.15 19.90
CA ARG A 65 5.16 7.65 21.20
C ARG A 65 4.07 7.37 22.23
N PRO A 66 4.15 6.27 22.99
CA PRO A 66 3.18 6.01 24.06
C PRO A 66 3.28 7.09 25.14
N ALA A 67 2.17 7.32 25.83
CA ALA A 67 2.11 8.29 26.93
C ALA A 67 2.92 7.83 28.16
N ASP A 68 3.00 6.52 28.36
CA ASP A 68 3.87 5.90 29.35
C ASP A 68 5.29 5.78 28.75
N PRO A 69 6.31 6.44 29.34
CA PRO A 69 7.68 6.40 28.82
C PRO A 69 8.34 5.02 28.94
N GLU A 70 7.81 4.12 29.77
CA GLU A 70 8.32 2.75 29.93
C GLU A 70 7.69 1.76 28.93
N ALA A 71 6.63 2.17 28.22
CA ALA A 71 5.99 1.33 27.22
C ALA A 71 6.76 1.39 25.89
N ASN A 72 6.91 0.23 25.24
CA ASN A 72 7.45 0.18 23.89
C ASN A 72 6.42 0.73 22.90
N GLY A 73 6.87 1.64 22.04
CA GLY A 73 6.08 2.12 20.91
C GLY A 73 5.83 1.01 19.88
N ARG A 74 4.74 1.13 19.12
CA ARG A 74 4.50 0.30 17.93
C ARG A 74 5.33 0.88 16.79
N THR A 75 5.97 0.01 16.01
CA THR A 75 6.70 0.42 14.81
C THR A 75 6.10 -0.21 13.57
N TYR A 76 5.67 0.62 12.63
CA TYR A 76 5.39 0.20 11.26
C TYR A 76 6.58 0.55 10.37
N ALA A 77 6.87 -0.33 9.43
CA ALA A 77 7.89 -0.12 8.44
C ALA A 77 7.27 -0.09 7.03
N VAL A 78 7.84 0.70 6.13
CA VAL A 78 7.39 0.82 4.74
C VAL A 78 8.55 0.49 3.83
N ASN A 79 8.40 -0.57 3.03
CA ASN A 79 9.32 -0.87 1.94
C ASN A 79 9.09 0.15 0.81
N ALA A 80 10.00 1.12 0.66
CA ALA A 80 9.85 2.22 -0.29
C ALA A 80 9.90 1.74 -1.75
N LYS A 81 10.37 0.51 -2.04
CA LYS A 81 10.41 -0.08 -3.38
C LYS A 81 9.10 -0.74 -3.81
N THR A 82 8.23 -1.09 -2.86
CA THR A 82 6.94 -1.73 -3.15
C THR A 82 5.74 -0.95 -2.62
N GLY A 83 5.96 -0.03 -1.67
CA GLY A 83 4.91 0.64 -0.91
C GLY A 83 4.24 -0.27 0.13
N THR A 84 4.77 -1.47 0.36
CA THR A 84 4.24 -2.41 1.34
C THR A 84 4.56 -1.93 2.75
N VAL A 85 3.51 -1.78 3.56
CA VAL A 85 3.59 -1.50 4.99
C VAL A 85 3.62 -2.83 5.72
N TYR A 86 4.44 -2.94 6.76
CA TYR A 86 4.52 -4.13 7.60
C TYR A 86 4.76 -3.74 9.06
N ASP A 87 4.31 -4.58 9.98
CA ASP A 87 4.65 -4.47 11.40
C ASP A 87 6.10 -4.89 11.60
N GLU A 88 6.91 -4.01 12.20
CA GLU A 88 8.37 -4.21 12.29
C GLU A 88 8.75 -5.35 13.24
N THR A 89 7.93 -5.60 14.27
CA THR A 89 8.16 -6.65 15.25
C THR A 89 7.88 -8.05 14.68
N SER A 90 6.77 -8.23 13.97
CA SER A 90 6.37 -9.51 13.38
C SER A 90 6.86 -9.73 11.95
N GLY A 91 7.26 -8.65 11.27
CA GLY A 91 7.55 -8.62 9.83
C GLY A 91 6.33 -8.82 8.93
N GLY A 92 5.14 -8.91 9.51
CA GLY A 92 3.90 -9.23 8.80
C GLY A 92 3.41 -8.05 7.93
N PRO A 93 3.00 -8.30 6.68
CA PRO A 93 2.40 -7.25 5.84
C PRO A 93 1.08 -6.74 6.39
N GLU A 94 0.91 -5.42 6.42
CA GLU A 94 -0.25 -4.73 6.96
C GLU A 94 -1.16 -4.16 5.87
N THR A 95 -0.57 -3.48 4.89
CA THR A 95 -1.28 -2.91 3.74
C THR A 95 -0.29 -2.51 2.65
N ASN A 96 -0.77 -1.93 1.55
CA ASN A 96 0.08 -1.29 0.56
C ASN A 96 -0.35 0.17 0.33
N LEU A 97 0.61 1.09 0.30
CA LEU A 97 0.32 2.52 0.19
C LEU A 97 -0.22 2.91 -1.20
N TYR A 98 0.16 2.21 -2.27
CA TYR A 98 -0.26 2.55 -3.64
C TYR A 98 -1.40 1.72 -4.20
N ILE A 99 -1.48 0.45 -3.81
CA ILE A 99 -2.56 -0.42 -4.29
C ILE A 99 -3.83 -0.02 -3.54
N LYS A 100 -4.69 0.77 -4.19
CA LYS A 100 -5.88 1.37 -3.57
C LYS A 100 -6.79 0.32 -2.92
N GLU A 101 -6.92 -0.84 -3.57
CA GLU A 101 -7.77 -1.95 -3.13
C GLU A 101 -7.05 -2.92 -2.17
N SER A 102 -5.82 -2.62 -1.73
CA SER A 102 -5.14 -3.48 -0.76
C SER A 102 -5.91 -3.44 0.56
N PRO A 103 -6.20 -4.60 1.18
CA PRO A 103 -6.76 -4.61 2.51
C PRO A 103 -5.82 -3.93 3.51
N ASN A 104 -6.37 -3.51 4.64
CA ASN A 104 -5.60 -3.00 5.77
C ASN A 104 -5.82 -3.94 6.96
N PHE A 105 -4.73 -4.55 7.42
CA PHE A 105 -4.75 -5.57 8.46
C PHE A 105 -4.43 -5.03 9.85
N LYS A 106 -4.16 -3.72 10.00
CA LYS A 106 -3.71 -3.11 11.25
C LYS A 106 -4.63 -3.33 12.46
N ASP A 107 -5.92 -3.55 12.18
CA ASP A 107 -6.97 -3.74 13.18
C ASP A 107 -7.32 -5.24 13.39
N ILE A 108 -6.68 -6.16 12.66
CA ILE A 108 -6.83 -7.61 12.85
C ILE A 108 -5.86 -8.08 13.92
N TRP A 109 -6.33 -8.11 15.17
CA TRP A 109 -5.56 -8.59 16.31
C TRP A 109 -5.57 -10.13 16.46
N ASN A 110 -6.52 -10.81 15.81
CA ASN A 110 -6.60 -12.28 15.87
C ASN A 110 -5.66 -12.90 14.83
N GLY A 111 -4.58 -13.53 15.31
CA GLY A 111 -3.56 -14.14 14.44
C GLY A 111 -4.11 -15.18 13.45
N THR A 112 -5.14 -15.96 13.83
CA THR A 112 -5.76 -16.94 12.93
C THR A 112 -6.51 -16.24 11.79
N THR A 113 -7.28 -15.20 12.08
CA THR A 113 -7.96 -14.38 11.08
C THR A 113 -6.96 -13.68 10.16
N TYR A 114 -5.89 -13.11 10.74
CA TYR A 114 -4.82 -12.47 9.99
C TYR A 114 -4.21 -13.45 8.98
N TRP A 115 -3.75 -14.62 9.44
CA TRP A 115 -3.11 -15.60 8.56
C TRP A 115 -4.04 -16.17 7.50
N LYS A 116 -5.35 -16.28 7.78
CA LYS A 116 -6.35 -16.66 6.79
C LYS A 116 -6.45 -15.64 5.65
N GLU A 117 -6.46 -14.35 5.95
CA GLU A 117 -6.50 -13.31 4.91
C GLU A 117 -5.17 -13.22 4.14
N ILE A 118 -4.03 -13.40 4.81
CA ILE A 118 -2.73 -13.48 4.15
C ILE A 118 -2.68 -14.66 3.17
N LEU A 119 -3.11 -15.84 3.60
CA LEU A 119 -3.12 -17.03 2.75
C LEU A 119 -4.03 -16.86 1.52
N LYS A 120 -5.17 -16.19 1.69
CA LYS A 120 -6.07 -15.85 0.58
C LYS A 120 -5.38 -14.94 -0.46
N LEU A 121 -4.68 -13.90 -0.02
CA LEU A 121 -3.91 -13.04 -0.92
C LEU A 121 -2.76 -13.80 -1.60
N ALA A 122 -2.03 -14.62 -0.84
CA ALA A 122 -0.91 -15.40 -1.35
C ALA A 122 -1.34 -16.41 -2.42
N ASN A 123 -2.43 -17.15 -2.17
CA ASN A 123 -3.02 -18.06 -3.14
C ASN A 123 -3.44 -17.34 -4.43
N ALA A 124 -4.07 -16.16 -4.30
CA ALA A 124 -4.46 -15.35 -5.45
C ALA A 124 -3.24 -14.81 -6.23
N ALA A 125 -2.12 -14.55 -5.56
CA ALA A 125 -0.90 -14.09 -6.20
C ALA A 125 -0.22 -15.18 -7.06
N ILE A 126 -0.25 -16.44 -6.59
CA ILE A 126 0.41 -17.55 -7.30
C ILE A 126 -0.48 -18.26 -8.33
N ALA A 127 -1.80 -18.04 -8.33
CA ALA A 127 -2.77 -18.77 -9.16
C ALA A 127 -2.46 -18.80 -10.68
N HIS A 128 -1.75 -17.80 -11.20
CA HIS A 128 -1.42 -17.68 -12.63
C HIS A 128 0.06 -17.92 -12.95
N THR A 129 0.82 -18.46 -12.00
CA THR A 129 2.29 -18.59 -12.11
C THR A 129 2.74 -20.01 -12.44
N GLY A 130 1.82 -20.98 -12.50
CA GLY A 130 2.13 -22.40 -12.59
C GLY A 130 2.60 -23.03 -11.27
N MET A 131 2.61 -22.24 -10.18
CA MET A 131 2.93 -22.73 -8.85
C MET A 131 1.69 -23.23 -8.11
N VAL A 132 1.85 -24.27 -7.31
CA VAL A 132 0.80 -24.83 -6.45
C VAL A 132 1.30 -24.87 -5.00
N PRO A 133 0.50 -24.50 -4.00
CA PRO A 133 0.84 -24.73 -2.59
C PRO A 133 1.33 -26.14 -2.32
N ASP A 134 2.42 -26.30 -1.57
CA ASP A 134 2.92 -27.64 -1.22
C ASP A 134 2.09 -28.34 -0.11
N ARG A 135 1.32 -27.54 0.64
CA ARG A 135 0.40 -27.93 1.71
C ARG A 135 -0.63 -26.82 1.94
N GLU A 136 -1.63 -27.04 2.78
CA GLU A 136 -2.68 -26.05 3.07
C GLU A 136 -2.09 -24.74 3.64
N LEU A 137 -1.27 -24.83 4.69
CA LEU A 137 -0.55 -23.71 5.28
C LEU A 137 0.88 -23.63 4.73
N TRP A 138 0.99 -23.32 3.44
CA TRP A 138 2.28 -23.24 2.73
C TRP A 138 3.08 -21.97 3.02
N VAL A 139 2.38 -20.91 3.43
CA VAL A 139 2.99 -19.62 3.80
C VAL A 139 3.53 -19.68 5.24
N SER A 140 4.77 -19.23 5.41
CA SER A 140 5.45 -18.96 6.67
C SER A 140 5.64 -17.44 6.90
N GLY A 141 5.92 -17.10 8.16
CA GLY A 141 6.05 -15.74 8.71
C GLY A 141 6.86 -14.74 7.87
N GLY A 142 6.60 -13.45 8.07
CA GLY A 142 7.38 -12.39 7.43
C GLY A 142 8.74 -12.21 8.10
N TYR A 143 9.82 -12.66 7.46
CA TYR A 143 11.20 -12.46 7.93
C TYR A 143 11.71 -11.02 7.66
N GLY A 144 10.85 -10.01 7.89
CA GLY A 144 11.14 -8.61 7.59
C GLY A 144 10.80 -8.19 6.14
N ASP A 145 10.69 -6.87 5.96
CA ASP A 145 10.44 -6.16 4.70
C ASP A 145 9.04 -6.34 4.06
N GLY A 146 8.09 -6.92 4.80
CA GLY A 146 6.69 -7.06 4.41
C GLY A 146 6.42 -8.15 3.38
N TYR A 147 7.35 -9.08 3.22
CA TYR A 147 7.17 -10.28 2.40
C TYR A 147 6.62 -11.43 3.23
N VAL A 148 5.94 -12.35 2.56
CA VAL A 148 5.67 -13.68 3.10
C VAL A 148 6.52 -14.70 2.37
N TYR A 149 6.79 -15.82 3.03
CA TYR A 149 7.67 -16.86 2.49
C TYR A 149 6.91 -18.17 2.44
N GLY A 150 7.34 -19.15 1.64
CA GLY A 150 6.63 -20.42 1.61
C GLY A 150 7.14 -21.42 0.61
N ASP A 151 6.80 -22.68 0.85
CA ASP A 151 7.12 -23.80 -0.05
C ASP A 151 6.00 -23.97 -1.08
N VAL A 152 6.35 -24.02 -2.37
CA VAL A 152 5.41 -24.29 -3.46
C VAL A 152 5.96 -25.36 -4.40
N LEU A 153 5.10 -25.99 -5.18
CA LEU A 153 5.47 -26.88 -6.26
C LEU A 153 5.47 -26.09 -7.58
N LYS A 154 6.59 -26.10 -8.30
CA LYS A 154 6.76 -25.54 -9.63
C LYS A 154 7.43 -26.60 -10.51
N ASP A 155 6.81 -26.96 -11.62
CA ASP A 155 7.30 -28.03 -12.51
C ASP A 155 7.63 -29.35 -11.78
N HIS A 156 6.73 -29.75 -10.87
CA HIS A 156 6.87 -30.93 -9.99
C HIS A 156 8.05 -30.89 -9.00
N LYS A 157 8.71 -29.75 -8.84
CA LYS A 157 9.79 -29.55 -7.87
C LYS A 157 9.31 -28.62 -6.75
N ARG A 158 9.68 -28.96 -5.51
CA ARG A 158 9.49 -28.05 -4.37
C ARG A 158 10.51 -26.92 -4.47
N VAL A 159 10.04 -25.69 -4.43
CA VAL A 159 10.85 -24.46 -4.37
C VAL A 159 10.39 -23.61 -3.19
N TYR A 160 11.31 -22.84 -2.62
CA TYR A 160 10.99 -21.88 -1.57
C TYR A 160 10.94 -20.49 -2.19
N ILE A 161 9.84 -19.76 -1.97
CA ILE A 161 9.63 -18.44 -2.54
C ILE A 161 9.48 -17.39 -1.47
N LYS A 162 9.87 -16.17 -1.84
CA LYS A 162 9.52 -14.93 -1.16
C LYS A 162 8.50 -14.19 -2.02
N LEU A 163 7.42 -13.71 -1.40
CA LEU A 163 6.26 -13.16 -2.08
C LEU A 163 5.82 -11.86 -1.41
N ASP A 164 5.65 -10.79 -2.19
CA ASP A 164 4.89 -9.61 -1.77
C ASP A 164 3.43 -9.83 -2.14
N VAL A 165 2.59 -10.08 -1.14
CA VAL A 165 1.18 -10.46 -1.33
C VAL A 165 0.32 -9.38 -1.98
N PHE A 166 0.76 -8.11 -1.93
CA PHE A 166 0.03 -7.00 -2.52
C PHE A 166 0.43 -6.79 -3.99
N THR A 167 1.73 -6.72 -4.27
CA THR A 167 2.25 -6.51 -5.62
C THR A 167 2.28 -7.79 -6.47
N LYS A 168 2.13 -8.96 -5.83
CA LYS A 168 2.19 -10.30 -6.43
C LYS A 168 3.55 -10.66 -7.02
N LYS A 169 4.57 -9.83 -6.78
CA LYS A 169 5.95 -10.12 -7.17
C LYS A 169 6.50 -11.19 -6.25
N TRP A 170 7.18 -12.16 -6.84
CA TRP A 170 7.82 -13.24 -6.11
C TRP A 170 9.21 -13.51 -6.67
N GLU A 171 10.05 -14.10 -5.84
CA GLU A 171 11.37 -14.61 -6.19
C GLU A 171 11.56 -15.99 -5.58
N GLU A 172 12.17 -16.91 -6.34
CA GLU A 172 12.68 -18.17 -5.81
C GLU A 172 13.96 -17.87 -5.05
N ILE A 173 14.07 -18.39 -3.84
CA ILE A 173 15.21 -18.16 -2.94
C ILE A 173 15.69 -19.47 -2.33
N GLU A 174 16.92 -19.48 -1.83
CA GLU A 174 17.39 -20.56 -0.96
C GLU A 174 16.61 -20.54 0.36
N LYS A 175 16.28 -21.73 0.87
CA LYS A 175 15.63 -21.86 2.16
C LYS A 175 16.64 -21.46 3.26
N PRO A 176 16.30 -20.51 4.14
CA PRO A 176 17.17 -20.09 5.23
C PRO A 176 17.41 -21.21 6.25
#